data_AF-A0A1F8FZH2-F1
#
_entry.id   AF-A0A1F8FZH2-F1
#
_cell.length_a   1.000
_cell.length_b   1.000
_cell.length_c   1.000
_cell.angle_alpha   90.00
_cell.angle_beta   90.00
_cell.angle_gamma   90.00
#
_symmetry.space_group_name_H-M   'P 1'
#
loop_
_entity.id
_entity.type
_entity.pdbx_description
1 polymer ?
#
loop_
_entity_poly.entity_id
_entity_poly.type
_entity_poly.pdbx_seq_one_letter_code
_entity_poly.pdbx_strand_id
1 'polypeptide(L)'
;MPNQQLVGALPGEVLGTLADVILKLKNGGLSHDELKRFAKRENPFAAEAPCTHPGLIAPDAPIDWANFYREVFGEEHDFSTLKIPVHEGFGRTIIVAKGMMPERLFLKCLETFKAWKWTDRSLDDLVISDRTAKDGSYAVCFRNTVEADANLKLMSANDLKAANIPGITLEERLLMELKYFKETGKHLDLKNVTLCSGSRCSVGHVPSVHWRSSSHEMDISRYDADDRHDSLRAREAVS
;
A
#
# COMPACT_ATOMS: atom_id res chain seq x y z
N MET A 1 51.89 -21.72 -25.01
CA MET A 1 50.55 -21.47 -24.43
C MET A 1 50.78 -20.97 -23.00
N PRO A 2 50.18 -19.84 -22.56
CA PRO A 2 50.48 -19.28 -21.24
C PRO A 2 49.72 -20.04 -20.14
N ASN A 3 50.45 -20.45 -19.10
CA ASN A 3 49.92 -21.07 -17.90
C ASN A 3 49.11 -20.05 -17.08
N GLN A 4 47.80 -20.23 -16.94
CA GLN A 4 47.03 -19.54 -15.90
C GLN A 4 47.25 -20.26 -14.56
N GLN A 5 47.77 -19.51 -13.58
CA GLN A 5 48.03 -19.97 -12.23
C GLN A 5 46.72 -20.15 -11.44
N LEU A 6 46.56 -21.33 -10.84
CA LEU A 6 45.56 -21.61 -9.81
C LEU A 6 46.03 -21.02 -8.48
N VAL A 7 45.29 -20.04 -7.95
CA VAL A 7 45.40 -19.64 -6.54
C VAL A 7 44.22 -20.28 -5.81
N GLY A 8 44.50 -21.32 -5.02
CA GLY A 8 43.52 -21.97 -4.15
C GLY A 8 42.36 -22.64 -4.88
N ALA A 9 42.61 -23.78 -5.55
CA ALA A 9 41.62 -24.72 -6.12
C ALA A 9 40.53 -24.15 -7.08
N LEU A 10 40.47 -22.84 -7.28
CA LEU A 10 39.49 -22.16 -8.11
C LEU A 10 40.18 -21.61 -9.36
N PRO A 11 39.65 -21.90 -10.56
CA PRO A 11 40.13 -21.29 -11.79
C PRO A 11 40.11 -19.75 -11.70
N GLY A 12 41.10 -19.08 -12.27
CA GLY A 12 41.21 -17.62 -12.24
C GLY A 12 39.99 -16.89 -12.81
N GLU A 13 39.29 -17.52 -13.75
CA GLU A 13 38.03 -17.00 -14.30
C GLU A 13 36.92 -16.89 -13.24
N VAL A 14 36.82 -17.89 -12.35
CA VAL A 14 35.82 -17.90 -11.26
C VAL A 14 36.11 -16.80 -10.26
N LEU A 15 37.39 -16.58 -9.93
CA LEU A 15 37.82 -15.48 -9.07
C LEU A 15 37.52 -14.12 -9.70
N GLY A 16 37.74 -13.98 -11.01
CA GLY A 16 37.40 -12.78 -11.77
C GLY A 16 35.90 -12.48 -11.74
N THR A 17 35.05 -13.49 -11.95
CA THR A 17 33.59 -13.33 -11.85
C THR A 17 33.16 -12.93 -10.44
N LEU A 18 33.74 -13.52 -9.39
CA LEU A 18 33.40 -13.17 -8.01
C LEU A 18 33.78 -11.72 -7.68
N ALA A 19 34.94 -11.25 -8.14
CA ALA A 19 35.36 -9.87 -7.96
C ALA A 19 34.40 -8.88 -8.65
N ASP A 20 33.93 -9.21 -9.85
CA ASP A 20 32.96 -8.40 -10.61
C ASP A 20 31.60 -8.30 -9.89
N VAL A 21 31.12 -9.41 -9.31
CA VAL A 21 29.90 -9.42 -8.49
C VAL A 21 30.04 -8.51 -7.26
N ILE A 22 31.17 -8.57 -6.55
CA ILE A 22 31.44 -7.69 -5.39
C ILE A 22 31.48 -6.21 -5.82
N LEU A 23 32.08 -5.91 -6.97
CA LEU A 23 32.15 -4.55 -7.49
C LEU A 23 30.75 -4.00 -7.84
N LYS A 24 29.91 -4.83 -8.45
CA LYS A 24 28.51 -4.47 -8.76
C LYS A 24 27.68 -4.22 -7.51
N LEU A 25 27.89 -4.98 -6.42
CA LEU A 25 27.26 -4.71 -5.13
C LEU A 25 27.69 -3.36 -4.53
N LYS A 26 29.01 -3.06 -4.56
CA LYS A 26 29.54 -1.78 -4.03
C LYS A 26 29.03 -0.56 -4.79
N ASN A 27 28.86 -0.69 -6.11
CA ASN A 27 28.47 0.41 -6.98
C ASN A 27 26.96 0.47 -7.24
N GLY A 28 26.16 -0.37 -6.58
CA GLY A 28 24.70 -0.40 -6.73
C GLY A 28 24.18 -0.99 -8.06
N GLY A 29 25.05 -1.63 -8.85
CA GLY A 29 24.66 -2.35 -10.07
C GLY A 29 24.09 -3.75 -9.81
N LEU A 30 24.15 -4.22 -8.57
CA LEU A 30 23.47 -5.40 -8.04
C LEU A 30 23.05 -5.08 -6.60
N SER A 31 21.81 -5.36 -6.24
CA SER A 31 21.29 -5.21 -4.88
C SER A 31 21.54 -6.46 -4.03
N HIS A 32 21.42 -6.30 -2.71
CA HIS A 32 21.57 -7.41 -1.79
C HIS A 32 20.49 -8.49 -1.97
N ASP A 33 19.28 -8.11 -2.37
CA ASP A 33 18.18 -9.07 -2.59
C ASP A 33 18.32 -9.84 -3.91
N GLU A 34 18.81 -9.19 -4.98
CA GLU A 34 19.17 -9.88 -6.22
C GLU A 34 20.26 -10.93 -5.96
N LEU A 35 21.26 -10.62 -5.12
CA LEU A 35 22.30 -11.58 -4.73
C LEU A 35 21.71 -12.77 -3.95
N LYS A 36 20.76 -12.54 -3.03
CA LYS A 36 20.07 -13.62 -2.31
C LYS A 36 19.29 -14.53 -3.25
N ARG A 37 18.59 -13.95 -4.24
CA ARG A 37 17.86 -14.72 -5.27
C ARG A 37 18.81 -15.60 -6.07
N PHE A 38 19.93 -15.03 -6.51
CA PHE A 38 20.97 -15.78 -7.20
C PHE A 38 21.48 -16.97 -6.36
N ALA A 39 21.75 -16.75 -5.06
CA ALA A 39 22.21 -17.81 -4.15
C ALA A 39 21.18 -18.94 -3.97
N LYS A 40 19.88 -18.64 -4.07
CA LYS A 40 18.78 -19.60 -4.03
C LYS A 40 18.49 -20.27 -5.39
N ARG A 41 19.28 -19.97 -6.44
CA ARG A 41 19.04 -20.40 -7.83
C ARG A 41 17.74 -19.84 -8.45
N GLU A 42 17.30 -18.69 -7.97
CA GLU A 42 16.20 -17.91 -8.56
C GLU A 42 16.77 -16.89 -9.56
N ASN A 43 15.95 -16.40 -10.51
CA ASN A 43 16.40 -15.37 -11.45
C ASN A 43 16.60 -14.03 -10.70
N PRO A 44 17.85 -13.54 -10.54
CA PRO A 44 18.11 -12.33 -9.78
C PRO A 44 17.57 -11.08 -10.49
N PHE A 45 17.51 -11.07 -11.82
CA PHE A 45 17.04 -9.95 -12.63
C PHE A 45 15.62 -10.15 -13.16
N ALA A 46 14.89 -11.14 -12.63
CA ALA A 46 13.46 -11.12 -12.80
C ALA A 46 13.01 -9.76 -12.27
N ALA A 47 12.41 -8.94 -13.15
CA ALA A 47 11.61 -7.80 -12.73
C ALA A 47 10.83 -8.30 -11.52
N GLU A 48 10.93 -7.61 -10.37
CA GLU A 48 10.15 -7.99 -9.21
C GLU A 48 8.77 -8.35 -9.73
N ALA A 49 8.34 -9.59 -9.50
CA ALA A 49 6.96 -9.93 -9.78
C ALA A 49 6.18 -8.80 -9.14
N PRO A 50 5.45 -7.95 -9.92
CA PRO A 50 4.73 -6.83 -9.35
C PRO A 50 3.87 -7.44 -8.27
N CYS A 51 4.25 -7.17 -7.01
CA CYS A 51 3.87 -7.93 -5.81
C CYS A 51 2.77 -8.96 -6.10
N THR A 52 3.14 -10.21 -6.44
CA THR A 52 2.19 -11.28 -6.79
C THR A 52 1.05 -10.89 -7.76
N HIS A 53 1.22 -11.27 -9.02
CA HIS A 53 0.25 -11.50 -10.10
C HIS A 53 -1.23 -11.01 -9.99
N PRO A 54 -1.77 -10.44 -11.08
CA PRO A 54 -3.18 -10.13 -11.21
C PRO A 54 -4.03 -11.41 -11.16
N GLY A 55 -5.00 -11.47 -10.24
CA GLY A 55 -6.13 -12.41 -10.31
C GLY A 55 -6.16 -13.57 -9.30
N LEU A 56 -5.25 -13.67 -8.35
CA LEU A 56 -5.34 -14.66 -7.26
C LEU A 56 -5.11 -13.98 -5.92
N ILE A 57 -6.09 -14.11 -5.02
CA ILE A 57 -5.96 -13.81 -3.59
C ILE A 57 -4.66 -14.40 -3.10
N ALA A 58 -3.81 -13.60 -2.46
CA ALA A 58 -2.70 -14.16 -1.71
C ALA A 58 -3.31 -15.06 -0.63
N PRO A 59 -3.18 -16.41 -0.70
CA PRO A 59 -3.71 -17.30 0.33
C PRO A 59 -3.12 -17.00 1.71
N ASP A 60 -2.04 -16.22 1.74
CA ASP A 60 -1.33 -15.79 2.95
C ASP A 60 -1.69 -14.36 3.40
N ALA A 61 -2.72 -13.71 2.83
CA ALA A 61 -3.09 -12.35 3.23
C ALA A 61 -3.29 -12.18 4.76
N PRO A 62 -3.96 -13.11 5.48
CA PRO A 62 -4.02 -13.07 6.95
C PRO A 62 -2.64 -13.04 7.63
N ILE A 63 -1.68 -13.85 7.16
CA ILE A 63 -0.34 -13.97 7.75
C ILE A 63 0.48 -12.71 7.43
N ASP A 64 0.43 -12.24 6.18
CA ASP A 64 1.11 -11.03 5.74
C ASP A 64 0.63 -9.80 6.53
N TRP A 65 -0.68 -9.66 6.72
CA TRP A 65 -1.24 -8.58 7.53
C TRP A 65 -0.90 -8.71 9.02
N ALA A 66 -0.91 -9.91 9.59
CA ALA A 66 -0.47 -10.12 10.98
C ALA A 66 1.00 -9.69 11.17
N ASN A 67 1.87 -10.05 10.23
CA ASN A 67 3.27 -9.61 10.23
C ASN A 67 3.40 -8.09 10.07
N PHE A 68 2.61 -7.49 9.18
CA PHE A 68 2.56 -6.04 9.01
C PHE A 68 2.20 -5.33 10.32
N TYR A 69 1.14 -5.76 11.02
CA TYR A 69 0.76 -5.14 12.29
C TYR A 69 1.83 -5.32 13.37
N ARG A 70 2.44 -6.50 13.46
CA ARG A 70 3.55 -6.74 14.41
C ARG A 70 4.71 -5.80 14.14
N GLU A 71 5.10 -5.61 12.89
CA GLU A 71 6.28 -4.83 12.54
C GLU A 71 6.04 -3.32 12.55
N VAL A 72 4.84 -2.85 12.18
CA VAL A 72 4.53 -1.42 12.05
C VAL A 72 3.89 -0.85 13.32
N PHE A 73 3.08 -1.65 14.00
CA PHE A 73 2.33 -1.24 15.19
C PHE A 73 2.83 -1.91 16.48
N GLY A 74 3.65 -2.96 16.39
CA GLY A 74 4.08 -3.72 17.58
C GLY A 74 2.96 -4.60 18.15
N GLU A 75 1.96 -4.95 17.34
CA GLU A 75 0.76 -5.67 17.80
C GLU A 75 0.63 -7.03 17.13
N GLU A 76 0.34 -8.05 17.94
CA GLU A 76 -0.03 -9.37 17.45
C GLU A 76 -1.54 -9.41 17.17
N HIS A 77 -1.89 -9.88 15.98
CA HIS A 77 -3.28 -10.08 15.56
C HIS A 77 -3.42 -11.44 14.89
N ASP A 78 -4.53 -12.13 15.16
CA ASP A 78 -4.91 -13.35 14.47
C ASP A 78 -6.06 -13.05 13.49
N PHE A 79 -5.77 -13.24 12.20
CA PHE A 79 -6.74 -13.07 11.12
C PHE A 79 -7.11 -14.40 10.44
N SER A 80 -6.72 -15.54 11.01
CA SER A 80 -6.92 -16.87 10.40
C SER A 80 -8.39 -17.20 10.13
N THR A 81 -9.31 -16.65 10.92
CA THR A 81 -10.76 -16.86 10.77
C THR A 81 -11.45 -15.82 9.90
N LEU A 82 -10.70 -14.84 9.38
CA LEU A 82 -11.25 -13.69 8.68
C LEU A 82 -11.60 -14.07 7.23
N LYS A 83 -12.83 -13.75 6.81
CA LYS A 83 -13.26 -14.01 5.43
C LYS A 83 -12.65 -12.95 4.52
N ILE A 84 -11.86 -13.38 3.54
CA ILE A 84 -11.27 -12.50 2.53
C ILE A 84 -12.19 -12.48 1.31
N PRO A 85 -12.69 -11.30 0.87
CA PRO A 85 -13.51 -11.18 -0.32
C PRO A 85 -12.75 -11.62 -1.57
N VAL A 86 -13.41 -12.40 -2.43
CA VAL A 86 -12.87 -12.87 -3.71
C VAL A 86 -13.59 -12.17 -4.84
N HIS A 87 -12.90 -11.29 -5.57
CA HIS A 87 -13.49 -10.63 -6.74
C HIS A 87 -12.47 -10.40 -7.84
N GLU A 88 -12.84 -10.72 -9.07
CA GLU A 88 -12.00 -10.48 -10.25
C GLU A 88 -11.69 -8.99 -10.39
N GLY A 89 -10.41 -8.66 -10.58
CA GLY A 89 -9.92 -7.29 -10.68
C GLY A 89 -9.59 -6.60 -9.34
N PHE A 90 -9.94 -7.18 -8.19
CA PHE A 90 -9.71 -6.59 -6.86
C PHE A 90 -8.63 -7.34 -6.09
N GLY A 91 -7.37 -7.17 -6.51
CA GLY A 91 -6.22 -7.90 -5.95
C GLY A 91 -5.59 -7.29 -4.70
N ARG A 92 -5.99 -6.09 -4.26
CA ARG A 92 -5.39 -5.40 -3.11
C ARG A 92 -6.26 -5.57 -1.87
N THR A 93 -5.98 -6.57 -1.07
CA THR A 93 -6.66 -6.80 0.22
C THR A 93 -6.11 -5.91 1.31
N ILE A 94 -6.99 -5.22 2.03
CA ILE A 94 -6.72 -4.50 3.27
C ILE A 94 -7.43 -5.20 4.42
N ILE A 95 -6.69 -5.54 5.48
CA ILE A 95 -7.27 -6.04 6.73
C ILE A 95 -7.20 -4.93 7.76
N VAL A 96 -8.37 -4.43 8.17
CA VAL A 96 -8.49 -3.40 9.21
C VAL A 96 -8.65 -4.12 10.54
N ALA A 97 -7.64 -4.06 11.39
CA ALA A 97 -7.65 -4.71 12.69
C ALA A 97 -8.60 -3.99 13.66
N LYS A 98 -9.16 -4.73 14.62
CA LYS A 98 -10.04 -4.17 15.64
C LYS A 98 -9.39 -2.98 16.36
N GLY A 99 -10.12 -1.86 16.45
CA GLY A 99 -9.65 -0.64 17.10
C GLY A 99 -8.70 0.22 16.27
N MET A 100 -8.54 -0.06 14.97
CA MET A 100 -7.84 0.83 14.04
C MET A 100 -8.76 1.98 13.63
N MET A 101 -8.66 3.07 14.38
CA MET A 101 -9.41 4.32 14.15
C MET A 101 -8.60 5.32 13.30
N PRO A 102 -9.25 6.27 12.60
CA PRO A 102 -8.58 7.23 11.70
C PRO A 102 -7.39 7.97 12.31
N GLU A 103 -7.52 8.50 13.53
CA GLU A 103 -6.47 9.31 14.16
C GLU A 103 -5.23 8.46 14.44
N ARG A 104 -5.44 7.26 14.96
CA ARG A 104 -4.37 6.31 15.25
C ARG A 104 -3.58 5.95 14.00
N LEU A 105 -4.27 5.72 12.89
CA LEU A 105 -3.64 5.42 11.60
C LEU A 105 -2.89 6.63 11.04
N PHE A 106 -3.46 7.82 11.16
CA PHE A 106 -2.79 9.06 10.76
C PHE A 106 -1.50 9.30 11.56
N LEU A 107 -1.52 9.12 12.87
CA LEU A 107 -0.33 9.26 13.71
C LEU A 107 0.76 8.26 13.30
N LYS A 108 0.39 7.02 12.93
CA LYS A 108 1.34 6.06 12.40
C LYS A 108 1.92 6.50 11.05
N CYS A 109 1.12 7.08 10.16
CA CYS A 109 1.62 7.69 8.93
C CYS A 109 2.63 8.79 9.24
N LEU A 110 2.31 9.70 10.18
CA LEU A 110 3.16 10.81 10.59
C LEU A 110 4.51 10.36 11.20
N GLU A 111 4.51 9.24 11.94
CA GLU A 111 5.74 8.62 12.45
C GLU A 111 6.59 7.99 11.33
N THR A 112 5.97 7.56 10.23
CA THR A 112 6.62 6.80 9.16
C THR A 112 7.16 7.71 8.05
N PHE A 113 6.40 8.73 7.69
CA PHE A 113 6.72 9.70 6.65
C PHE A 113 6.02 11.03 6.93
N LYS A 114 6.42 12.08 6.21
CA LYS A 114 5.80 13.40 6.38
C LYS A 114 4.32 13.33 6.00
N ALA A 115 3.46 13.78 6.90
CA ALA A 115 2.02 13.78 6.72
C ALA A 115 1.40 15.05 7.29
N TRP A 116 0.29 15.47 6.70
CA TRP A 116 -0.50 16.61 7.13
C TRP A 116 -1.99 16.30 7.03
N LYS A 117 -2.80 16.90 7.92
CA LYS A 117 -4.26 16.85 7.87
C LYS A 117 -4.85 18.24 8.03
N TRP A 118 -6.02 18.48 7.45
CA TRP A 118 -6.71 19.79 7.42
C TRP A 118 -7.14 20.36 8.78
N THR A 119 -6.88 19.66 9.88
CA THR A 119 -7.43 19.99 11.20
C THR A 119 -6.51 19.52 12.33
N ASP A 120 -6.45 20.30 13.40
CA ASP A 120 -5.76 19.91 14.64
C ASP A 120 -6.61 19.00 15.53
N ARG A 121 -7.91 18.84 15.23
CA ARG A 121 -8.78 17.93 15.98
C ARG A 121 -8.49 16.47 15.64
N SER A 122 -8.87 15.57 16.55
CA SER A 122 -8.84 14.14 16.29
C SER A 122 -9.74 13.80 15.10
N LEU A 123 -9.23 13.01 14.16
CA LEU A 123 -10.03 12.48 13.06
C LEU A 123 -11.14 11.54 13.57
N ASP A 124 -10.94 10.91 14.74
CA ASP A 124 -11.94 10.02 15.35
C ASP A 124 -13.22 10.77 15.76
N ASP A 125 -13.12 12.07 16.05
CA ASP A 125 -14.28 12.90 16.39
C ASP A 125 -15.02 13.42 15.15
N LEU A 126 -14.31 13.49 14.03
CA LEU A 126 -14.75 14.23 12.85
C LEU A 126 -15.20 13.33 11.72
N VAL A 127 -14.65 12.12 11.61
CA VAL A 127 -14.84 11.22 10.49
C VAL A 127 -15.68 10.02 10.93
N ILE A 128 -16.75 9.78 10.18
CA ILE A 128 -17.62 8.61 10.32
C ILE A 128 -17.49 7.80 9.03
N SER A 129 -17.19 6.52 9.16
CA SER A 129 -16.99 5.60 8.03
C SER A 129 -18.12 4.57 7.94
N ASP A 130 -18.48 4.19 6.72
CA ASP A 130 -19.51 3.18 6.44
C ASP A 130 -19.08 1.79 6.95
N ARG A 131 -17.76 1.53 6.93
CA ARG A 131 -17.13 0.34 7.49
C ARG A 131 -16.17 0.76 8.60
N THR A 132 -16.26 0.10 9.75
CA THR A 132 -15.42 0.39 10.91
C THR A 132 -14.97 -0.90 11.59
N ALA A 133 -13.76 -0.89 12.15
CA ALA A 133 -13.24 -2.01 12.93
C ALA A 133 -13.49 -1.83 14.43
N LYS A 134 -14.58 -1.15 14.82
CA LYS A 134 -14.90 -0.89 16.23
C LYS A 134 -15.19 -2.19 16.98
N ASP A 135 -15.99 -3.06 16.37
CA ASP A 135 -16.50 -4.27 17.01
C ASP A 135 -15.75 -5.55 16.58
N GLY A 136 -15.00 -5.49 15.48
CA GLY A 136 -14.21 -6.61 14.98
C GLY A 136 -13.34 -6.22 13.79
N SER A 137 -12.32 -7.02 13.52
CA SER A 137 -11.50 -6.88 12.33
C SER A 137 -12.28 -7.26 11.07
N TYR A 138 -11.97 -6.63 9.95
CA TYR A 138 -12.60 -6.96 8.65
C TYR A 138 -11.59 -6.86 7.51
N ALA A 139 -11.93 -7.47 6.38
CA ALA A 139 -11.19 -7.35 5.13
C ALA A 139 -12.03 -6.66 4.07
N VAL A 140 -11.34 -5.95 3.19
CA VAL A 140 -11.91 -5.31 2.01
C VAL A 140 -10.86 -5.36 0.90
N CYS A 141 -11.31 -5.51 -0.33
CA CYS A 141 -10.47 -5.62 -1.51
C CYS A 141 -10.66 -4.40 -2.43
N PHE A 142 -9.56 -3.95 -3.01
CA PHE A 142 -9.47 -2.85 -3.97
C PHE A 142 -8.74 -3.29 -5.23
N ARG A 143 -8.84 -2.51 -6.30
CA ARG A 143 -7.96 -2.67 -7.46
C ARG A 143 -6.51 -2.39 -7.07
N ASN A 144 -5.58 -3.17 -7.62
CA ASN A 144 -4.16 -3.03 -7.31
C ASN A 144 -3.50 -1.95 -8.18
N THR A 145 -3.80 -0.69 -7.89
CA THR A 145 -3.33 0.48 -8.66
C THR A 145 -2.75 1.56 -7.75
N VAL A 146 -1.71 2.25 -8.24
CA VAL A 146 -1.09 3.38 -7.53
C VAL A 146 -2.05 4.55 -7.41
N GLU A 147 -2.76 4.85 -8.49
CA GLU A 147 -3.80 5.89 -8.54
C GLU A 147 -5.17 5.27 -8.29
N ALA A 148 -6.10 6.06 -7.74
CA ALA A 148 -7.50 5.70 -7.62
C ALA A 148 -8.18 5.39 -8.97
N ASP A 149 -9.32 4.70 -8.89
CA ASP A 149 -9.93 3.98 -10.00
C ASP A 149 -10.29 4.90 -11.18
N ALA A 150 -9.65 4.67 -12.32
CA ALA A 150 -9.78 5.54 -13.49
C ALA A 150 -11.21 5.57 -14.06
N ASN A 151 -11.97 4.48 -13.90
CA ASN A 151 -13.38 4.39 -14.32
C ASN A 151 -14.33 5.19 -13.41
N LEU A 152 -13.89 5.62 -12.22
CA LEU A 152 -14.68 6.45 -11.29
C LEU A 152 -14.32 7.94 -11.37
N LYS A 153 -13.60 8.34 -12.40
CA LYS A 153 -13.28 9.72 -12.71
C LYS A 153 -14.56 10.55 -12.88
N LEU A 154 -14.54 11.80 -12.39
CA LEU A 154 -15.65 12.75 -12.45
C LEU A 154 -16.91 12.32 -11.68
N MET A 155 -16.83 11.31 -10.82
CA MET A 155 -17.93 10.93 -9.93
C MET A 155 -17.73 11.54 -8.54
N SER A 156 -18.76 12.22 -8.04
CA SER A 156 -18.78 12.71 -6.66
C SER A 156 -19.10 11.58 -5.68
N ALA A 157 -18.97 11.84 -4.38
CA ALA A 157 -19.35 10.85 -3.37
C ALA A 157 -20.87 10.58 -3.37
N ASN A 158 -21.68 11.56 -3.75
CA ASN A 158 -23.12 11.40 -3.93
C ASN A 158 -23.46 10.61 -5.20
N ASP A 159 -22.73 10.83 -6.31
CA ASP A 159 -22.90 10.04 -7.54
C ASP A 159 -22.59 8.55 -7.28
N LEU A 160 -21.49 8.27 -6.56
CA LEU A 160 -21.10 6.90 -6.18
C LEU A 160 -22.15 6.24 -5.29
N LYS A 161 -22.69 6.98 -4.31
CA LYS A 161 -23.78 6.49 -3.45
C LYS A 161 -25.04 6.18 -4.26
N ALA A 162 -25.42 7.07 -5.19
CA ALA A 162 -26.58 6.86 -6.06
C ALA A 162 -26.42 5.65 -6.99
N ALA A 163 -25.18 5.38 -7.43
CA ALA A 163 -24.83 4.21 -8.23
C ALA A 163 -24.64 2.92 -7.41
N ASN A 164 -24.79 2.97 -6.07
CA ASN A 164 -24.49 1.89 -5.15
C ASN A 164 -23.06 1.35 -5.29
N ILE A 165 -22.09 2.23 -5.56
CA ILE A 165 -20.67 1.90 -5.64
C ILE A 165 -20.05 2.21 -4.27
N PRO A 166 -19.77 1.19 -3.43
CA PRO A 166 -19.09 1.38 -2.16
C PRO A 166 -17.67 1.91 -2.39
N GLY A 167 -17.32 3.04 -1.78
CA GLY A 167 -15.99 3.62 -1.87
C GLY A 167 -15.12 3.32 -0.66
N ILE A 168 -13.81 3.43 -0.81
CA ILE A 168 -12.81 3.32 0.26
C ILE A 168 -13.10 4.27 1.42
N THR A 169 -12.91 3.80 2.66
CA THR A 169 -12.94 4.65 3.87
C THR A 169 -11.58 5.31 4.11
N LEU A 170 -11.53 6.30 4.99
CA LEU A 170 -10.28 6.95 5.36
C LEU A 170 -9.30 5.96 6.03
N GLU A 171 -9.79 5.09 6.92
CA GLU A 171 -8.99 4.08 7.61
C GLU A 171 -8.34 3.10 6.62
N GLU A 172 -9.15 2.61 5.68
CA GLU A 172 -8.70 1.70 4.64
C GLU A 172 -7.64 2.36 3.76
N ARG A 173 -7.82 3.64 3.40
CA ARG A 173 -6.84 4.40 2.61
C ARG A 173 -5.53 4.63 3.35
N LEU A 174 -5.57 4.92 4.65
CA LEU A 174 -4.36 5.12 5.46
C LEU A 174 -3.58 3.82 5.66
N LEU A 175 -4.27 2.71 5.95
CA LEU A 175 -3.63 1.39 6.00
C LEU A 175 -3.04 0.98 4.65
N MET A 176 -3.74 1.27 3.56
CA MET A 176 -3.23 1.03 2.21
C MET A 176 -1.93 1.82 1.95
N GLU A 177 -1.83 3.07 2.41
CA GLU A 177 -0.59 3.87 2.33
C GLU A 177 0.55 3.22 3.08
N LEU A 178 0.34 2.92 4.37
CA LEU A 178 1.37 2.35 5.25
C LEU A 178 1.89 1.03 4.69
N LYS A 179 0.98 0.15 4.24
CA LYS A 179 1.35 -1.13 3.64
C LYS A 179 2.12 -0.94 2.34
N TYR A 180 1.65 -0.07 1.45
CA TYR A 180 2.31 0.19 0.17
C TYR A 180 3.70 0.81 0.35
N PHE A 181 3.84 1.74 1.29
CA PHE A 181 5.13 2.35 1.62
C PHE A 181 6.11 1.32 2.19
N LYS A 182 5.65 0.44 3.10
CA LYS A 182 6.50 -0.64 3.63
C LYS A 182 6.96 -1.60 2.54
N GLU A 183 6.09 -1.93 1.59
CA GLU A 183 6.39 -2.86 0.50
C GLU A 183 7.35 -2.27 -0.54
N THR A 184 7.28 -0.96 -0.79
CA THR A 184 7.89 -0.38 -2.00
C THR A 184 8.81 0.82 -1.74
N GLY A 185 8.74 1.43 -0.55
CA GLY A 185 9.34 2.73 -0.25
C GLY A 185 8.73 3.90 -1.04
N LYS A 186 7.57 3.71 -1.67
CA LYS A 186 6.88 4.71 -2.53
C LYS A 186 5.49 5.05 -1.96
N HIS A 187 4.87 6.09 -2.53
CA HIS A 187 3.57 6.62 -2.12
C HIS A 187 2.50 6.40 -3.18
N LEU A 188 1.25 6.29 -2.73
CA LEU A 188 0.07 6.21 -3.60
C LEU A 188 -0.41 7.62 -3.99
N ASP A 189 -1.25 7.68 -5.01
CA ASP A 189 -1.95 8.92 -5.41
C ASP A 189 -0.98 10.09 -5.67
N LEU A 190 -0.03 9.87 -6.58
CA LEU A 190 0.99 10.86 -6.96
C LEU A 190 0.42 11.91 -7.93
N LYS A 191 -0.58 11.53 -8.72
CA LYS A 191 -1.17 12.37 -9.78
C LYS A 191 -2.60 12.80 -9.46
N ASN A 192 -3.36 11.95 -8.78
CA ASN A 192 -4.76 12.18 -8.45
C ASN A 192 -4.95 12.21 -6.94
N VAL A 193 -6.18 12.46 -6.54
CA VAL A 193 -6.64 12.46 -5.16
C VAL A 193 -7.62 11.30 -4.99
N THR A 194 -7.36 10.43 -4.00
CA THR A 194 -8.34 9.44 -3.57
C THR A 194 -9.43 10.15 -2.77
N LEU A 195 -10.65 10.17 -3.29
CA LEU A 195 -11.86 10.54 -2.55
C LEU A 195 -12.28 9.35 -1.69
N CYS A 196 -12.22 9.50 -0.37
CA CYS A 196 -12.61 8.45 0.59
C CYS A 196 -14.14 8.45 0.75
N SER A 197 -14.87 8.13 -0.31
CA SER A 197 -16.32 8.25 -0.39
C SER A 197 -17.09 7.26 0.50
N GLY A 198 -16.40 6.28 1.11
CA GLY A 198 -16.93 5.47 2.21
C GLY A 198 -16.87 6.14 3.59
N SER A 199 -16.40 7.41 3.65
CA SER A 199 -16.34 8.20 4.88
C SER A 199 -17.02 9.57 4.69
N ARG A 200 -17.48 10.15 5.79
CA ARG A 200 -18.02 11.51 5.86
C ARG A 200 -17.44 12.24 7.07
N CYS A 201 -17.07 13.49 6.87
CA CYS A 201 -16.76 14.42 7.95
C CYS A 201 -18.05 14.99 8.55
N SER A 202 -17.95 15.59 9.74
CA SER A 202 -18.99 16.49 10.26
C SER A 202 -19.38 17.52 9.19
N VAL A 203 -20.68 17.79 9.03
CA VAL A 203 -21.25 18.67 8.00
C VAL A 203 -21.29 18.06 6.57
N GLY A 204 -20.96 16.77 6.41
CA GLY A 204 -21.22 16.02 5.18
C GLY A 204 -20.12 16.06 4.12
N HIS A 205 -19.01 16.76 4.39
CA HIS A 205 -17.82 16.71 3.53
C HIS A 205 -17.22 15.30 3.47
N VAL A 206 -16.35 15.06 2.50
CA VAL A 206 -15.75 13.75 2.25
C VAL A 206 -14.24 13.86 2.42
N PRO A 207 -13.59 13.03 3.26
CA PRO A 207 -12.15 13.01 3.36
C PRO A 207 -11.49 12.65 2.04
N SER A 208 -10.30 13.17 1.81
CA SER A 208 -9.52 12.88 0.61
C SER A 208 -8.05 12.76 0.94
N VAL A 209 -7.34 11.85 0.28
CA VAL A 209 -5.92 11.60 0.51
C VAL A 209 -5.15 11.63 -0.80
N HIS A 210 -3.99 12.27 -0.81
CA HIS A 210 -3.02 12.20 -1.91
C HIS A 210 -1.60 12.42 -1.42
N TRP A 211 -0.62 12.07 -2.26
CA TRP A 211 0.77 12.45 -2.03
C TRP A 211 1.08 13.79 -2.71
N ARG A 212 1.42 14.80 -1.91
CA ARG A 212 1.77 16.12 -2.41
C ARG A 212 3.25 16.16 -2.79
N SER A 213 3.53 15.95 -4.08
CA SER A 213 4.90 15.91 -4.61
C SER A 213 5.71 17.19 -4.36
N SER A 214 5.06 18.36 -4.26
CA SER A 214 5.76 19.65 -4.03
C SER A 214 6.28 19.84 -2.61
N SER A 215 5.63 19.23 -1.61
CA SER A 215 6.01 19.34 -0.20
C SER A 215 6.49 18.01 0.41
N HIS A 216 6.55 16.95 -0.41
CA HIS A 216 6.94 15.59 -0.05
C HIS A 216 6.19 15.08 1.18
N GLU A 217 4.86 15.20 1.17
CA GLU A 217 4.02 14.75 2.28
C GLU A 217 2.70 14.12 1.82
N MET A 218 2.17 13.21 2.63
CA MET A 218 0.80 12.74 2.49
C MET A 218 -0.13 13.82 3.03
N ASP A 219 -1.04 14.29 2.17
CA ASP A 219 -2.01 15.32 2.50
C ASP A 219 -3.39 14.68 2.65
N ILE A 220 -3.96 14.84 3.85
CA ILE A 220 -5.35 14.55 4.11
C ILE A 220 -6.12 15.87 4.10
N SER A 221 -7.09 15.97 3.19
CA SER A 221 -7.97 17.12 2.99
C SER A 221 -9.44 16.67 2.99
N ARG A 222 -10.35 17.57 2.63
CA ARG A 222 -11.77 17.28 2.46
C ARG A 222 -12.37 18.04 1.29
N TYR A 223 -13.35 17.43 0.64
CA TYR A 223 -14.14 18.01 -0.44
C TYR A 223 -15.62 18.02 -0.09
N ASP A 224 -16.41 18.83 -0.79
CA ASP A 224 -17.86 18.75 -0.71
C ASP A 224 -18.34 17.41 -1.31
N ALA A 225 -19.46 16.88 -0.81
CA ALA A 225 -19.95 15.57 -1.25
C ALA A 225 -20.34 15.51 -2.73
N ASP A 226 -20.61 16.68 -3.33
CA ASP A 226 -20.95 16.86 -4.75
C ASP A 226 -19.76 17.28 -5.61
N ASP A 227 -18.58 17.49 -5.03
CA ASP A 227 -17.39 17.83 -5.78
C ASP A 227 -16.99 16.69 -6.72
N ARG A 228 -16.68 17.06 -7.95
CA ARG A 228 -16.22 16.15 -8.99
C ARG A 228 -15.32 16.88 -9.97
N HIS A 229 -14.12 16.34 -10.18
CA HIS A 229 -13.19 16.81 -11.19
C HIS A 229 -12.28 15.66 -11.63
N ASP A 230 -11.52 15.85 -12.70
CA ASP A 230 -10.72 14.80 -13.34
C ASP A 230 -9.77 14.09 -12.38
N SER A 231 -9.11 14.87 -11.53
CA SER A 231 -8.14 14.39 -10.55
C SER A 231 -8.76 13.85 -9.27
N LEU A 232 -10.09 13.90 -9.07
CA LEU A 232 -10.76 13.35 -7.89
C LEU A 232 -11.40 12.02 -8.26
N ARG A 233 -10.97 10.94 -7.60
CA ARG A 233 -11.41 9.58 -7.91
C ARG A 233 -11.55 8.76 -6.65
N ALA A 234 -12.59 7.95 -6.54
CA ALA A 234 -12.69 6.98 -5.45
C ALA A 234 -11.95 5.69 -5.81
N ARG A 235 -11.77 4.83 -4.80
CA ARG A 235 -11.43 3.42 -4.98
C ARG A 235 -12.64 2.61 -4.59
N GLU A 236 -13.09 1.73 -5.47
CA GLU A 236 -14.22 0.85 -5.20
C GLU A 236 -13.83 -0.23 -4.20
N ALA A 237 -14.65 -0.41 -3.18
CA ALA A 237 -14.46 -1.36 -2.09
C ALA A 237 -15.28 -2.63 -2.33
N VAL A 238 -14.67 -3.80 -2.26
CA VAL A 238 -15.38 -5.08 -2.28
C VAL A 238 -15.14 -5.81 -0.96
N SER A 239 -16.20 -6.07 -0.21
CA SER A 239 -16.19 -6.68 1.13
C SER A 239 -17.16 -7.85 1.23
#